data_AF-A0A7Y2CMZ1-F1
#
_entry.id   AF-A0A7Y2CMZ1-F1
#
_cell.length_a   1.000
_cell.length_b   1.000
_cell.length_c   1.000
_cell.angle_alpha   90.00
_cell.angle_beta   90.00
_cell.angle_gamma   90.00
#
_symmetry.space_group_name_H-M   'P 1'
#
loop_
_entity.id
_entity.type
_entity.pdbx_description
1 polymer ?
#
loop_
_entity_poly.entity_id
_entity_poly.type
_entity_poly.pdbx_seq_one_letter_code
_entity_poly.pdbx_strand_id
1 'polypeptide(L)'
;EMARYGVEWEDAPYFLPSYEWYNRQIADWTTGLGLTLINYSPGTRSHADYTTPDMGTRYLSSDAILESILEYEAADANGLNGFILLMHIGTAPQRTDKLYDRLGALLDSLVARGYSFERIDELLE
;
A
#
# COMPACT_ATOMS: atom_id res chain seq x y z
N GLU A 1 -22.50 -3.38 -1.23
CA GLU A 1 -21.67 -3.22 -2.44
C GLU A 1 -20.95 -4.49 -2.88
N MET A 2 -20.07 -5.13 -2.09
CA MET A 2 -19.32 -6.34 -2.53
C MET A 2 -20.20 -7.49 -3.03
N ALA A 3 -21.25 -7.85 -2.27
CA ALA A 3 -22.21 -8.89 -2.66
C ALA A 3 -22.91 -8.62 -4.02
N ARG A 4 -23.01 -7.36 -4.46
CA ARG A 4 -23.58 -7.03 -5.80
C ARG A 4 -22.69 -7.52 -6.95
N TYR A 5 -21.41 -7.77 -6.65
CA TYR A 5 -20.41 -8.31 -7.57
C TYR A 5 -20.11 -9.79 -7.29
N GLY A 6 -20.89 -10.45 -6.42
CA GLY A 6 -20.71 -11.86 -6.07
C GLY A 6 -19.50 -12.15 -5.18
N VAL A 7 -19.03 -11.13 -4.43
CA VAL A 7 -17.98 -11.28 -3.43
C VAL A 7 -18.63 -11.35 -2.06
N GLU A 8 -18.56 -12.52 -1.44
CA GLU A 8 -19.03 -12.78 -0.09
C GLU A 8 -17.95 -12.44 0.95
N TRP A 9 -18.30 -12.51 2.24
CA TRP A 9 -17.37 -12.17 3.33
C TRP A 9 -16.20 -13.15 3.40
N GLU A 10 -16.45 -14.42 3.09
CA GLU A 10 -15.45 -15.48 3.06
C GLU A 10 -14.44 -15.31 1.92
N ASP A 11 -14.82 -14.60 0.84
CA ASP A 11 -13.94 -14.29 -0.30
C ASP A 11 -12.98 -13.11 -0.01
N ALA A 12 -13.21 -12.36 1.07
CA ALA A 12 -12.45 -11.18 1.44
C ALA A 12 -12.01 -11.22 2.92
N PRO A 13 -11.17 -12.19 3.33
CA PRO A 13 -10.83 -12.41 4.74
C PRO A 13 -9.88 -11.35 5.33
N TYR A 14 -9.42 -10.37 4.55
CA TYR A 14 -8.51 -9.32 5.00
C TYR A 14 -9.17 -7.94 5.04
N PHE A 15 -8.84 -7.16 6.07
CA PHE A 15 -9.33 -5.80 6.24
C PHE A 15 -8.19 -4.80 6.40
N LEU A 16 -8.13 -3.82 5.50
CA LEU A 16 -7.30 -2.62 5.64
C LEU A 16 -8.19 -1.44 6.07
N PRO A 17 -8.02 -0.89 7.27
CA PRO A 17 -8.84 0.22 7.75
C PRO A 17 -8.54 1.51 7.00
N SER A 18 -9.55 2.35 6.78
CA SER A 18 -9.35 3.71 6.26
C SER A 18 -8.40 4.50 7.14
N TYR A 19 -7.55 5.34 6.52
CA TYR A 19 -6.47 6.06 7.20
C TYR A 19 -5.47 5.14 7.91
N GLU A 20 -5.52 3.85 7.59
CA GLU A 20 -4.61 2.82 8.08
C GLU A 20 -4.57 2.79 9.61
N TRP A 21 -5.69 3.15 10.24
CA TRP A 21 -5.82 3.24 11.69
C TRP A 21 -5.66 1.88 12.34
N TYR A 22 -4.58 1.72 13.08
CA TYR A 22 -4.29 0.52 13.82
C TYR A 22 -4.38 0.81 15.32
N ASN A 23 -5.52 0.47 15.92
CA ASN A 23 -5.76 0.62 17.35
C ASN A 23 -6.54 -0.58 17.90
N ARG A 24 -6.60 -0.69 19.23
CA ARG A 24 -7.22 -1.83 19.91
C ARG A 24 -8.67 -2.04 19.51
N GLN A 25 -9.46 -0.97 19.43
CA GLN A 25 -10.87 -1.09 19.04
C GLN A 25 -11.01 -1.70 17.64
N ILE A 26 -10.17 -1.25 16.69
CA ILE A 26 -10.17 -1.75 15.32
C ILE A 26 -9.74 -3.22 15.25
N ALA A 27 -8.68 -3.57 15.96
CA ALA A 27 -8.21 -4.96 16.06
C ALA A 27 -9.29 -5.88 16.65
N ASP A 28 -9.93 -5.46 17.74
CA ASP A 28 -10.93 -6.26 18.47
C ASP A 28 -12.16 -6.56 17.58
N TRP A 29 -12.72 -5.55 16.90
CA TRP A 29 -13.90 -5.80 16.06
C TRP A 29 -13.55 -6.54 14.76
N THR A 30 -12.38 -6.27 14.16
CA THR A 30 -11.95 -6.97 12.93
C THR A 30 -11.84 -8.47 13.21
N THR A 31 -11.18 -8.82 14.33
CA THR A 31 -11.09 -10.21 14.81
C THR A 31 -12.47 -10.79 15.13
N GLY A 32 -13.35 -10.01 15.78
CA GLY A 32 -14.72 -10.43 16.12
C GLY A 32 -15.60 -10.74 14.90
N LEU A 33 -15.28 -10.19 13.73
CA LEU A 33 -15.92 -10.51 12.46
C LEU A 33 -15.25 -11.65 11.68
N GLY A 34 -14.21 -12.27 12.25
CA GLY A 34 -13.46 -13.35 11.60
C GLY A 34 -12.52 -12.88 10.48
N LEU A 35 -12.18 -11.59 10.44
CA LEU A 35 -11.24 -11.04 9.46
C LEU A 35 -9.83 -10.90 10.04
N THR A 36 -8.83 -10.93 9.16
CA THR A 36 -7.43 -10.57 9.44
C THR A 36 -7.22 -9.08 9.19
N LEU A 37 -6.88 -8.34 10.24
CA LEU A 37 -6.49 -6.93 10.13
C LEU A 37 -5.10 -6.82 9.49
N ILE A 38 -4.98 -6.08 8.39
CA ILE A 38 -3.70 -5.83 7.70
C ILE A 38 -3.35 -4.34 7.69
N ASN A 39 -2.08 -4.05 7.44
CA ASN A 39 -1.58 -2.69 7.22
C ASN A 39 -0.38 -2.72 6.24
N TYR A 40 0.03 -1.56 5.75
CA TYR A 40 1.24 -1.42 4.95
C TYR A 40 2.49 -1.50 5.82
N SER A 41 3.63 -1.82 5.21
CA SER A 41 4.93 -1.81 5.87
C SER A 41 5.48 -0.38 5.92
N PRO A 42 5.85 0.15 7.09
CA PRO A 42 6.32 1.53 7.22
C PRO A 42 7.73 1.72 6.67
N GLY A 43 8.07 2.94 6.26
CA GLY A 43 9.43 3.33 5.87
C GLY A 43 9.53 3.96 4.49
N THR A 44 8.89 3.38 3.47
CA THR A 44 9.01 3.82 2.07
C THR A 44 8.19 5.06 1.73
N ARG A 45 7.20 5.41 2.56
CA ARG A 45 6.23 6.50 2.32
C ARG A 45 5.41 6.34 1.03
N SER A 46 5.29 5.11 0.51
CA SER A 46 4.47 4.76 -0.66
C SER A 46 3.05 5.31 -0.59
N HIS A 47 2.42 5.18 0.58
CA HIS A 47 1.05 5.63 0.84
C HIS A 47 0.85 7.15 0.79
N ALA A 48 1.91 7.97 0.78
CA ALA A 48 1.79 9.43 0.74
C ALA A 48 1.36 9.98 -0.62
N ASP A 49 1.07 9.10 -1.59
CA ASP A 49 0.62 9.46 -2.93
C ASP A 49 -0.79 10.07 -2.97
N TYR A 50 -1.57 9.95 -1.88
CA TYR A 50 -2.84 10.68 -1.75
C TYR A 50 -2.66 12.20 -1.58
N THR A 51 -1.46 12.65 -1.19
CA THR A 51 -1.20 14.06 -0.87
C THR A 51 -1.30 14.95 -2.10
N THR A 52 -1.79 16.18 -1.90
CA THR A 52 -1.96 17.19 -2.96
C THR A 52 -1.03 18.39 -2.75
N PRO A 53 -0.66 19.14 -3.81
CA PRO A 53 0.31 20.23 -3.72
C PRO A 53 -0.03 21.32 -2.68
N ASP A 54 -1.32 21.57 -2.44
CA ASP A 54 -1.80 22.53 -1.44
C ASP A 54 -1.54 22.09 0.02
N MET A 55 -1.16 20.83 0.25
CA MET A 55 -0.80 20.31 1.57
C MET A 55 0.61 20.73 2.04
N GLY A 56 1.34 21.50 1.23
CA GLY A 56 2.62 22.12 1.60
C GLY A 56 3.72 21.09 1.86
N THR A 57 4.39 21.18 3.01
CA THR A 57 5.50 20.27 3.37
C THR A 57 5.09 18.81 3.54
N ARG A 58 3.79 18.52 3.59
CA ARG A 58 3.27 17.14 3.62
C ARG A 58 3.19 16.52 2.22
N TYR A 59 3.21 17.33 1.17
CA TYR A 59 3.14 16.84 -0.19
C TYR A 59 4.43 16.14 -0.59
N LEU A 60 4.31 14.94 -1.15
CA LEU A 60 5.41 14.21 -1.77
C LEU A 60 5.09 13.94 -3.23
N SER A 61 5.99 14.40 -4.11
CA SER A 61 5.92 14.10 -5.54
C SER A 61 6.07 12.59 -5.78
N SER A 62 5.55 12.12 -6.90
CA SER A 62 5.67 10.71 -7.26
C SER A 62 7.13 10.28 -7.42
N ASP A 63 8.00 11.14 -7.96
CA ASP A 63 9.43 10.84 -8.04
C ASP A 63 10.08 10.72 -6.65
N ALA A 64 9.74 11.59 -5.69
CA ALA A 64 10.25 11.50 -4.33
C ALA A 64 9.78 10.24 -3.60
N ILE A 65 8.56 9.78 -3.87
CA ILE A 65 8.04 8.51 -3.33
C ILE A 65 8.79 7.32 -3.94
N LEU A 66 9.00 7.30 -5.27
CA LEU A 66 9.74 6.23 -5.95
C LEU A 66 11.19 6.15 -5.47
N GLU A 67 11.85 7.31 -5.33
CA GLU A 67 13.18 7.40 -4.75
C GLU A 67 13.19 6.84 -3.33
N SER A 68 12.24 7.25 -2.48
CA SER A 68 12.13 6.75 -1.11
C SER A 68 11.91 5.23 -1.01
N ILE A 69 11.23 4.61 -1.98
CA ILE A 69 11.08 3.15 -2.05
C ILE A 69 12.42 2.49 -2.34
N LEU A 70 13.15 2.97 -3.35
CA LEU A 70 14.43 2.39 -3.77
C LEU A 70 15.55 2.68 -2.77
N GLU A 71 15.52 3.82 -2.09
CA GLU A 71 16.44 4.14 -1.00
C GLU A 71 16.26 3.19 0.19
N TYR A 72 15.00 2.94 0.59
CA TYR A 72 14.71 1.98 1.66
C TYR A 72 15.17 0.57 1.26
N GLU A 73 14.83 0.15 0.03
CA GLU A 73 15.22 -1.15 -0.53
C GLU A 73 16.74 -1.37 -0.50
N ALA A 74 17.51 -0.34 -0.86
CA ALA A 74 18.97 -0.43 -0.87
C ALA A 74 19.61 -0.37 0.53
N ALA A 75 18.93 0.25 1.51
CA ALA A 75 19.47 0.49 2.84
C ALA A 75 19.15 -0.62 3.85
N ASP A 76 17.99 -1.26 3.73
CA ASP A 76 17.61 -2.36 4.61
C ASP A 76 18.32 -3.66 4.20
N ALA A 77 18.84 -4.41 5.17
CA ALA A 77 19.54 -5.67 4.90
C ALA A 77 18.63 -6.74 4.26
N ASN A 78 17.32 -6.63 4.45
CA ASN A 78 16.31 -7.51 3.84
C ASN A 78 15.63 -6.87 2.62
N GLY A 79 16.03 -5.67 2.22
CA GLY A 79 15.39 -4.90 1.16
C GLY A 79 13.88 -4.76 1.35
N LEU A 80 13.11 -5.16 0.35
CA LEU A 80 11.63 -5.19 0.40
C LEU A 80 11.05 -6.60 0.60
N ASN A 81 11.83 -7.54 1.14
CA ASN A 81 11.34 -8.90 1.38
C ASN A 81 10.20 -8.91 2.42
N GLY A 82 9.01 -9.35 1.99
CA GLY A 82 7.79 -9.35 2.81
C GLY A 82 7.16 -7.96 3.00
N PHE A 83 7.53 -6.97 2.17
CA PHE A 83 7.05 -5.60 2.30
C PHE A 83 5.69 -5.40 1.64
N ILE A 84 4.76 -4.75 2.34
CA ILE A 84 3.46 -4.36 1.80
C ILE A 84 3.51 -2.88 1.43
N LEU A 85 3.54 -2.56 0.14
CA LEU A 85 3.43 -1.19 -0.37
C LEU A 85 1.95 -0.82 -0.54
N LEU A 86 1.58 0.39 -0.09
CA LEU A 86 0.23 0.93 -0.26
C LEU A 86 0.27 2.12 -1.23
N MET A 87 -0.65 2.12 -2.19
CA MET A 87 -0.79 3.15 -3.23
C MET A 87 -2.27 3.36 -3.55
N HIS A 88 -2.62 4.56 -4.01
CA HIS A 88 -4.00 4.97 -4.26
C HIS A 88 -4.25 5.17 -5.75
N ILE A 89 -5.11 4.35 -6.36
CA ILE A 89 -5.62 4.61 -7.71
C ILE A 89 -6.75 5.64 -7.60
N GLY A 90 -6.70 6.69 -8.44
CA GLY A 90 -7.74 7.72 -8.44
C GLY A 90 -7.52 8.86 -7.43
N THR A 91 -6.26 9.18 -7.11
CA THR A 91 -5.91 10.36 -6.29
C THR A 91 -6.49 11.66 -6.86
N ALA A 92 -6.64 12.67 -5.99
CA ALA A 92 -7.31 13.93 -6.29
C ALA A 92 -6.76 14.61 -7.57
N PRO A 93 -7.60 15.25 -8.40
CA PRO A 93 -7.19 15.89 -9.66
C PRO A 93 -6.05 16.92 -9.52
N GLN A 94 -5.92 17.54 -8.34
CA GLN A 94 -4.89 18.54 -8.03
C GLN A 94 -3.48 17.94 -8.01
N ARG A 95 -3.33 16.65 -7.68
CA ARG A 95 -2.07 15.91 -7.87
C ARG A 95 -1.97 15.52 -9.34
N THR A 96 -1.10 16.17 -10.11
CA THR A 96 -0.99 15.93 -11.56
C THR A 96 0.05 14.88 -11.92
N ASP A 97 1.05 14.67 -11.06
CA ASP A 97 2.03 13.59 -11.11
C ASP A 97 1.47 12.35 -10.40
N LYS A 98 0.66 11.56 -11.09
CA LYS A 98 0.04 10.38 -10.50
C LYS A 98 1.07 9.27 -10.26
N LEU A 99 1.14 8.76 -9.03
CA LEU A 99 2.06 7.66 -8.73
C LEU A 99 1.65 6.38 -9.47
N TYR A 100 0.34 6.14 -9.64
CA TYR A 100 -0.17 4.98 -10.38
C TYR A 100 0.23 4.97 -11.86
N ASP A 101 0.50 6.13 -12.48
CA ASP A 101 1.04 6.19 -13.85
C ASP A 101 2.48 5.67 -13.94
N ARG A 102 3.16 5.56 -12.79
CA ARG A 102 4.53 5.06 -12.65
C ARG A 102 4.61 3.65 -12.09
N LEU A 103 3.46 3.03 -11.76
CA LEU A 103 3.41 1.70 -11.17
C LEU A 103 4.11 0.67 -12.05
N GLY A 104 3.86 0.65 -13.36
CA GLY A 104 4.50 -0.30 -14.28
C GLY A 104 6.04 -0.24 -14.22
N ALA A 105 6.60 0.97 -14.27
CA ALA A 105 8.06 1.15 -14.20
C ALA A 105 8.64 0.75 -12.83
N LEU A 106 7.90 0.96 -11.74
CA LEU A 106 8.30 0.48 -10.41
C LEU A 106 8.32 -1.05 -10.37
N LEU A 107 7.26 -1.70 -10.86
CA LEU A 107 7.17 -3.17 -10.91
C LEU A 107 8.33 -3.75 -11.74
N ASP A 108 8.58 -3.22 -12.94
CA ASP A 108 9.68 -3.66 -13.80
C ASP A 108 11.05 -3.54 -13.11
N SER A 109 11.28 -2.43 -12.41
CA SER A 109 12.52 -2.19 -11.63
C SER A 109 12.69 -3.21 -10.51
N LEU A 110 11.63 -3.51 -9.76
CA LEU A 110 11.67 -4.47 -8.66
C LEU A 110 11.82 -5.92 -9.16
N VAL A 111 11.14 -6.30 -10.25
CA VAL A 111 11.33 -7.61 -10.89
C VAL A 111 12.78 -7.77 -11.37
N ALA A 112 13.36 -6.75 -11.99
CA ALA A 112 14.76 -6.77 -12.42
C ALA A 112 15.76 -6.92 -11.25
N ARG A 113 15.35 -6.55 -10.03
CA ARG A 113 16.11 -6.71 -8.78
C ARG A 113 15.86 -8.06 -8.09
N GLY A 114 14.99 -8.89 -8.64
CA GLY A 114 14.71 -10.24 -8.14
C GLY A 114 13.50 -10.34 -7.20
N TYR A 115 12.67 -9.30 -7.09
CA TYR A 115 11.43 -9.37 -6.32
C TYR A 115 10.32 -10.06 -7.13
N SER A 116 9.48 -10.83 -6.43
CA SER A 116 8.17 -11.27 -6.92
C SER A 116 7.06 -10.49 -6.21
N PHE A 117 5.89 -10.44 -6.84
CA PHE A 117 4.69 -9.82 -6.26
C PHE A 117 3.68 -10.91 -5.98
N GLU A 118 3.39 -11.11 -4.71
CA GLU A 118 2.44 -12.10 -4.23
C GLU A 118 1.12 -11.42 -3.86
N ARG A 119 0.03 -12.20 -3.88
CA ARG A 119 -1.21 -11.73 -3.25
C ARG A 119 -1.06 -11.68 -1.74
N ILE A 120 -1.91 -10.92 -1.06
CA ILE A 120 -1.83 -10.75 0.40
C ILE A 120 -2.06 -12.07 1.17
N ASP A 121 -2.87 -12.97 0.62
CA ASP A 121 -3.08 -14.32 1.15
C ASP A 121 -1.81 -15.17 1.06
N GLU A 122 -1.15 -15.15 -0.09
CA GLU A 122 0.10 -15.89 -0.31
C GLU A 122 1.28 -15.35 0.52
N LEU A 123 1.25 -14.06 0.86
CA LEU A 123 2.30 -13.42 1.67
C LEU A 123 2.16 -13.74 3.17
N LEU A 124 0.94 -13.86 3.69
CA LEU A 124 0.66 -13.95 5.13
C LEU A 124 0.38 -15.36 5.64
N GLU A 125 0.15 -16.33 4.75
CA GLU A 125 0.00 -17.75 5.06
C GLU A 125 1.31 -18.54 4.93
#